data_AF-A0AAV4FRL3-F1
#
_entry.id   AF-A0AAV4FRL3-F1
#
_cell.length_a   1.000
_cell.length_b   1.000
_cell.length_c   1.000
_cell.angle_alpha   90.00
_cell.angle_beta   90.00
_cell.angle_gamma   90.00
#
_symmetry.space_group_name_H-M   'P 1'
#
loop_
_entity.id
_entity.type
_entity.pdbx_description
1 polymer ?
#
loop_
_entity_poly.entity_id
_entity_poly.type
_entity_poly.pdbx_seq_one_letter_code
_entity_poly.pdbx_strand_id
1 'polypeptide(L)'
;MAALLSLQNYSDSNESDSDADCEKDGFNAHLKPLDKPRISTSSMALVAAPDVVSNEDTSGLRHIDPKTKELKYNPKHDELFAPTIGPINPFKTQQAQAVRNTLSGYAEPAHFSRFQFDNQRQTFSSYGFALDPTADGSGATEKYIGDETALDEAKGKTVFEKNNAMEKAKKRKREKNRDASDIDGYLGPWAKYKDEETISKPSEEEQKELDEILAKRAKAGKQVEEKTVEEKSTLHSKSSCI
;
A
#
# COMPACT_ATOMS: atom_id res chain seq x y z
N MET A 1 -11.61 -12.51 22.89
CA MET A 1 -12.39 -13.36 23.83
C MET A 1 -12.03 -12.88 25.24
N ALA A 2 -12.90 -12.50 26.16
CA ALA A 2 -14.32 -12.15 26.19
C ALA A 2 -14.47 -11.29 27.47
N ALA A 3 -15.33 -10.27 27.44
CA ALA A 3 -15.70 -9.49 28.62
C ALA A 3 -16.73 -10.26 29.45
N LEU A 4 -16.66 -10.18 30.78
CA LEU A 4 -17.71 -10.65 31.68
C LEU A 4 -17.95 -9.61 32.77
N LEU A 5 -19.06 -8.88 32.58
CA LEU A 5 -19.72 -8.06 33.60
C LEU A 5 -20.32 -8.97 34.68
N SER A 6 -20.20 -8.58 35.95
CA SER A 6 -20.88 -9.23 37.08
C SER A 6 -22.19 -8.51 37.42
N LEU A 7 -23.26 -9.31 37.37
CA LEU A 7 -24.68 -9.04 37.60
C LEU A 7 -24.98 -8.67 39.08
N GLN A 8 -25.72 -7.59 39.32
CA GLN A 8 -26.35 -7.30 40.62
C GLN A 8 -27.77 -7.87 40.63
N ASN A 9 -28.03 -8.81 41.53
CA ASN A 9 -29.37 -9.30 41.85
C ASN A 9 -29.95 -8.49 43.03
N TYR A 10 -31.17 -7.98 42.82
CA TYR A 10 -32.04 -7.40 43.84
C TYR A 10 -32.61 -8.51 44.73
N SER A 11 -32.62 -8.28 46.05
CA SER A 11 -33.50 -8.98 46.98
C SER A 11 -34.41 -7.96 47.67
N ASP A 12 -35.68 -8.31 47.60
CA ASP A 12 -36.91 -7.66 47.99
C ASP A 12 -37.22 -7.78 49.51
N SER A 13 -38.21 -6.98 49.94
CA SER A 13 -39.14 -7.16 51.07
C SER A 13 -39.13 -6.13 52.23
N ASN A 14 -39.97 -5.11 52.03
CA ASN A 14 -41.27 -4.87 52.70
C ASN A 14 -41.38 -4.39 54.18
N GLU A 15 -42.29 -3.40 54.33
CA GLU A 15 -43.16 -3.01 55.47
C GLU A 15 -42.77 -1.89 56.47
N SER A 16 -43.30 -0.70 56.16
CA SER A 16 -44.17 0.21 56.94
C SER A 16 -44.10 0.33 58.49
N ASP A 17 -43.82 1.58 58.89
CA ASP A 17 -44.14 2.40 60.08
C ASP A 17 -44.98 1.84 61.26
N SER A 18 -44.50 2.11 62.49
CA SER A 18 -45.29 2.71 63.59
C SER A 18 -44.44 3.21 64.77
N ASP A 19 -44.45 4.54 64.94
CA ASP A 19 -44.34 5.47 66.09
C ASP A 19 -43.76 5.12 67.49
N ALA A 20 -43.15 6.19 68.05
CA ALA A 20 -42.88 6.57 69.47
C ALA A 20 -41.72 5.82 70.18
N ASP A 21 -40.70 6.46 70.76
CA ASP A 21 -40.68 7.67 71.60
C ASP A 21 -39.43 8.55 71.38
N CYS A 22 -39.63 9.86 71.49
CA CYS A 22 -38.59 10.87 71.48
C CYS A 22 -38.14 11.20 72.91
N GLU A 23 -36.99 10.67 73.34
CA GLU A 23 -36.32 11.10 74.56
C GLU A 23 -34.96 11.73 74.21
N LYS A 24 -34.72 12.87 74.85
CA LYS A 24 -33.82 13.94 74.44
C LYS A 24 -32.37 13.62 74.76
N ASP A 25 -31.60 13.08 73.81
CA ASP A 25 -30.13 12.99 73.96
C ASP A 25 -29.34 13.18 72.64
N GLY A 26 -29.99 13.71 71.59
CA GLY A 26 -29.37 13.86 70.26
C GLY A 26 -28.46 15.08 70.08
N PHE A 27 -28.57 16.13 70.91
CA PHE A 27 -27.92 17.41 70.60
C PHE A 27 -26.43 17.46 70.93
N ASN A 28 -25.95 16.69 71.90
CA ASN A 28 -24.53 16.74 72.34
C ASN A 28 -23.77 15.42 72.12
N ALA A 29 -24.36 14.45 71.41
CA ALA A 29 -23.70 13.18 71.10
C ALA A 29 -22.46 13.36 70.19
N HIS A 30 -22.46 14.41 69.35
CA HIS A 30 -21.36 14.74 68.44
C HIS A 30 -20.14 15.39 69.11
N LEU A 31 -20.23 15.75 70.40
CA LEU A 31 -19.14 16.36 71.16
C LEU A 31 -18.36 15.36 72.03
N LYS A 32 -18.77 14.09 72.06
CA LYS A 32 -18.04 13.02 72.77
C LYS A 32 -16.92 12.48 71.87
N PRO A 33 -15.65 12.50 72.30
CA PRO A 33 -14.58 11.84 71.57
C PRO A 33 -14.89 10.34 71.42
N LEU A 34 -14.74 9.79 70.22
CA LEU A 34 -14.89 8.35 69.97
C LEU A 34 -13.80 7.58 70.72
N ASP A 35 -14.18 6.74 71.68
CA ASP A 35 -13.27 6.03 72.59
C ASP A 35 -12.40 4.92 71.94
N LYS A 36 -12.38 4.81 70.62
CA LYS A 36 -11.39 4.09 69.80
C LYS A 36 -11.66 4.43 68.34
N PRO A 37 -10.67 4.90 67.55
CA PRO A 37 -10.89 5.12 66.14
C PRO A 37 -10.93 3.76 65.41
N ARG A 38 -12.10 3.13 65.33
CA ARG A 38 -12.42 2.23 64.20
C ARG A 38 -13.02 3.07 63.10
N ILE A 39 -12.22 4.00 62.61
CA ILE A 39 -12.49 4.67 61.35
C ILE A 39 -11.44 4.09 60.43
N SER A 40 -11.86 3.46 59.34
CA SER A 40 -11.01 3.25 58.18
C SER A 40 -10.71 4.61 57.54
N THR A 41 -10.15 5.54 58.30
CA THR A 41 -9.54 6.74 57.76
C THR A 41 -8.29 6.26 57.06
N SER A 42 -8.37 6.10 55.74
CA SER A 42 -7.16 6.16 54.92
C SER A 42 -6.50 7.49 55.27
N SER A 43 -5.45 7.45 56.08
CA SER A 43 -4.71 8.63 56.50
C SER A 43 -4.09 9.22 55.24
N MET A 44 -4.73 10.22 54.64
CA MET A 44 -4.12 10.99 53.56
C MET A 44 -3.01 11.83 54.19
N ALA A 45 -1.79 11.30 54.16
CA ALA A 45 -0.60 12.06 54.48
C ALA A 45 -0.45 13.15 53.41
N LEU A 46 -0.58 14.42 53.81
CA LEU A 46 -0.26 15.56 52.96
C LEU A 46 1.25 15.56 52.70
N VAL A 47 1.66 15.04 51.55
CA VAL A 47 3.04 15.11 51.07
C VAL A 47 3.28 16.54 50.57
N ALA A 48 3.75 17.42 51.46
CA ALA A 48 3.95 18.85 51.17
C ALA A 48 5.00 19.13 50.07
N ALA A 49 5.91 18.18 49.82
CA ALA A 49 6.88 18.21 48.74
C ALA A 49 6.97 16.80 48.14
N PRO A 50 6.16 16.45 47.14
CA PRO A 50 6.37 15.22 46.39
C PRO A 50 7.74 15.27 45.74
N ASP A 51 8.40 14.12 45.62
CA ASP A 51 9.70 14.02 44.96
C ASP A 51 9.52 14.42 43.49
N VAL A 52 9.88 15.67 43.17
CA VAL A 52 9.74 16.24 41.83
C VAL A 52 10.89 15.66 41.02
N VAL A 53 10.63 14.52 40.38
CA VAL A 53 11.51 14.02 39.32
C VAL A 53 11.58 15.14 38.29
N SER A 54 12.74 15.79 38.15
CA SER A 54 12.95 16.73 37.07
C SER A 54 12.68 15.99 35.76
N ASN A 55 11.85 16.56 34.89
CA ASN A 55 11.59 15.98 33.56
C ASN A 55 12.82 16.07 32.62
N GLU A 56 14.00 16.29 33.18
CA GLU A 56 15.24 16.41 32.44
C GLU A 56 15.83 15.01 32.29
N ASP A 57 16.14 14.65 31.04
CA ASP A 57 16.70 13.35 30.72
C ASP A 57 18.06 13.16 31.39
N THR A 58 18.08 12.33 32.44
CA THR A 58 19.31 11.98 33.20
C THR A 58 20.20 10.98 32.47
N SER A 59 19.82 10.56 31.26
CA SER A 59 20.54 9.57 30.45
C SER A 59 21.87 10.10 29.90
N GLY A 60 22.06 11.43 29.85
CA GLY A 60 23.27 12.06 29.31
C GLY A 60 23.44 11.90 27.79
N LEU A 61 22.45 11.31 27.11
CA LEU A 61 22.41 11.20 25.65
C LEU A 61 21.91 12.51 25.05
N ARG A 62 22.52 12.91 23.94
CA ARG A 62 22.02 14.02 23.13
C ARG A 62 20.90 13.51 22.24
N HIS A 63 19.72 14.09 22.38
CA HIS A 63 18.58 13.78 21.53
C HIS A 63 18.63 14.59 20.24
N ILE A 64 18.43 13.93 19.12
CA ILE A 64 18.36 14.53 17.78
C ILE A 64 16.89 14.57 17.37
N ASP A 65 16.46 15.67 16.78
CA ASP A 65 15.09 15.79 16.25
C ASP A 65 14.95 14.92 14.97
N PRO A 66 14.01 13.96 14.92
CA PRO A 66 13.81 13.07 13.77
C PRO A 66 13.48 13.81 12.46
N LYS A 67 13.05 15.09 12.52
CA LYS A 67 12.76 15.88 11.31
C LYS A 67 14.01 16.53 10.71
N THR A 68 15.10 16.62 11.46
CA THR A 68 16.35 17.25 11.00
C THR A 68 17.10 16.31 10.05
N LYS A 69 17.49 16.81 8.87
CA LYS A 69 18.15 16.02 7.81
C LYS A 69 19.66 16.18 7.77
N GLU A 70 20.17 17.31 8.24
CA GLU A 70 21.59 17.67 8.17
C GLU A 70 22.11 17.93 9.59
N LEU A 71 23.17 17.22 9.97
CA LEU A 71 23.84 17.37 11.25
C LEU A 71 25.22 17.98 11.03
N LYS A 72 25.61 18.92 11.91
CA LYS A 72 26.90 19.64 11.83
C LYS A 72 28.03 18.94 12.58
N TYR A 73 27.73 17.85 13.27
CA TYR A 73 28.67 17.06 14.03
C TYR A 73 28.44 15.58 13.70
N ASN A 74 29.41 14.72 14.02
CA ASN A 74 29.29 13.29 13.85
C ASN A 74 28.63 12.68 15.11
N PRO A 75 27.34 12.30 15.07
CA PRO A 75 26.66 11.70 16.21
C PRO A 75 27.14 10.26 16.45
N LYS A 76 26.89 9.74 17.65
CA LYS A 76 27.06 8.31 17.92
C LYS A 76 25.90 7.52 17.31
N HIS A 77 26.13 6.25 17.00
CA HIS A 77 25.11 5.33 16.49
C HIS A 77 23.86 5.31 17.39
N ASP A 78 24.06 5.19 18.71
CA ASP A 78 22.97 5.09 19.69
C ASP A 78 22.15 6.38 19.80
N GLU A 79 22.74 7.53 19.49
CA GLU A 79 22.05 8.82 19.47
C GLU A 79 21.24 9.01 18.17
N LEU A 80 21.77 8.54 17.04
CA LEU A 80 21.18 8.74 15.72
C LEU A 80 20.05 7.75 15.40
N PHE A 81 20.23 6.48 15.78
CA PHE A 81 19.28 5.39 15.50
C PHE A 81 18.34 5.09 16.67
N ALA A 82 18.26 6.00 17.65
CA ALA A 82 17.30 5.90 18.74
C ALA A 82 15.85 5.91 18.21
N PRO A 83 14.99 4.96 18.61
CA PRO A 83 13.61 4.92 18.16
C PRO A 83 12.79 6.07 18.76
N THR A 84 11.84 6.60 17.99
CA THR A 84 10.90 7.62 18.48
C THR A 84 9.93 7.00 19.48
N ILE A 85 9.87 7.55 20.69
CA ILE A 85 9.00 7.07 21.77
C ILE A 85 7.57 7.59 21.55
N GLY A 86 6.58 6.72 21.71
CA GLY A 86 5.15 7.07 21.69
C GLY A 86 4.32 6.20 20.73
N PRO A 87 2.98 6.25 20.83
CA PRO A 87 2.11 5.50 19.95
C PRO A 87 2.12 6.08 18.52
N ILE A 88 2.01 5.20 17.53
CA ILE A 88 1.86 5.58 16.13
C ILE A 88 0.46 6.19 15.94
N ASN A 89 0.39 7.33 15.24
CA ASN A 89 -0.88 7.99 14.95
C ASN A 89 -1.77 7.10 14.04
N PRO A 90 -2.95 6.64 14.51
CA PRO A 90 -3.81 5.73 13.75
C PRO A 90 -4.61 6.41 12.63
N PHE A 91 -4.67 7.74 12.61
CA PHE A 91 -5.43 8.51 11.60
C PHE A 91 -4.64 8.75 10.31
N LYS A 92 -3.40 8.26 10.22
CA LYS A 92 -2.59 8.35 9.01
C LYS A 92 -2.92 7.19 8.09
N THR A 93 -3.11 7.48 6.81
CA THR A 93 -3.14 6.45 5.76
C THR A 93 -1.75 5.81 5.61
N GLN A 94 -1.67 4.61 5.02
CA GLN A 94 -0.39 3.93 4.78
C GLN A 94 0.62 4.82 4.03
N GLN A 95 0.16 5.56 3.03
CA GLN A 95 0.98 6.53 2.29
C GLN A 95 1.45 7.71 3.14
N ALA A 96 0.63 8.19 4.09
CA ALA A 96 1.00 9.27 5.00
C ALA A 96 1.90 8.80 6.15
N GLN A 97 1.90 7.50 6.45
CA GLN A 97 2.77 6.88 7.45
C GLN A 97 4.18 6.63 6.89
N ALA A 98 4.31 6.34 5.59
CA ALA A 98 5.60 6.15 4.93
C ALA A 98 6.43 7.45 4.90
N VAL A 99 7.76 7.30 5.04
CA VAL A 99 8.71 8.40 4.85
C VAL A 99 8.74 8.76 3.36
N ARG A 100 8.37 10.00 3.03
CA ARG A 100 8.26 10.45 1.64
C ARG A 100 8.84 11.84 1.43
N ASN A 101 9.48 12.03 0.29
CA ASN A 101 9.97 13.33 -0.18
C ASN A 101 9.08 13.88 -1.30
N THR A 102 8.50 12.99 -2.11
CA THR A 102 7.50 13.29 -3.14
C THR A 102 6.13 12.77 -2.71
N LEU A 103 5.08 13.01 -3.50
CA LEU A 103 3.75 12.49 -3.19
C LEU A 103 3.72 10.95 -3.21
N SER A 104 4.45 10.34 -4.14
CA SER A 104 4.44 8.89 -4.36
C SER A 104 5.47 8.11 -3.54
N GLY A 105 6.44 8.77 -2.90
CA GLY A 105 7.43 8.07 -2.08
C GLY A 105 8.69 8.88 -1.78
N TYR A 106 9.79 8.17 -1.55
CA TYR A 106 11.09 8.75 -1.30
C TYR A 106 11.99 8.58 -2.53
N ALA A 107 12.52 9.68 -3.03
CA ALA A 107 13.41 9.71 -4.18
C ALA A 107 14.69 10.44 -3.78
N GLU A 108 15.81 9.73 -3.89
CA GLU A 108 17.15 10.24 -3.63
C GLU A 108 18.09 9.91 -4.80
N PRO A 109 19.07 10.77 -5.07
CA PRO A 109 20.11 10.46 -6.06
C PRO A 109 20.98 9.32 -5.54
N ALA A 110 21.00 8.21 -6.27
CA ALA A 110 21.85 7.07 -5.98
C ALA A 110 22.97 6.94 -7.00
N HIS A 111 24.14 6.46 -6.55
CA HIS A 111 25.32 6.26 -7.38
C HIS A 111 25.56 4.76 -7.59
N PHE A 112 25.04 4.23 -8.70
CA PHE A 112 25.29 2.85 -9.11
C PHE A 112 26.33 2.79 -10.23
N SER A 113 27.05 1.67 -10.30
CA SER A 113 27.83 1.34 -11.50
C SER A 113 26.86 1.12 -12.66
N ARG A 114 27.08 1.84 -13.78
CA ARG A 114 26.25 1.73 -14.98
C ARG A 114 26.14 0.29 -15.47
N PHE A 115 27.26 -0.42 -15.49
CA PHE A 115 27.31 -1.81 -15.94
C PHE A 115 26.47 -2.72 -15.04
N GLN A 116 26.57 -2.58 -13.73
CA GLN A 116 25.80 -3.41 -12.79
C GLN A 116 24.31 -3.15 -12.89
N PHE A 117 23.91 -1.87 -13.02
CA PHE A 117 22.51 -1.50 -13.23
C PHE A 117 21.95 -2.08 -14.52
N ASP A 118 22.64 -1.88 -15.65
CA ASP A 118 22.20 -2.38 -16.95
C ASP A 118 22.19 -3.91 -16.99
N ASN A 119 23.15 -4.56 -16.32
CA ASN A 119 23.20 -6.01 -16.18
C ASN A 119 21.97 -6.56 -15.45
N GLN A 120 21.67 -6.05 -14.25
CA GLN A 120 20.51 -6.49 -13.47
C GLN A 120 19.19 -6.16 -14.18
N ARG A 121 19.08 -4.97 -14.81
CA ARG A 121 17.91 -4.57 -15.60
C ARG A 121 17.64 -5.52 -16.78
N GLN A 122 18.68 -5.87 -17.54
CA GLN A 122 18.55 -6.80 -18.67
C GLN A 122 18.24 -8.22 -18.21
N THR A 123 18.82 -8.64 -17.08
CA THR A 123 18.56 -9.94 -16.45
C THR A 123 17.11 -10.05 -16.03
N PHE A 124 16.56 -9.04 -15.36
CA PHE A 124 15.13 -9.01 -15.03
C PHE A 124 14.24 -9.03 -16.28
N SER A 125 14.58 -8.26 -17.30
CA SER A 125 13.78 -8.20 -18.54
C SER A 125 13.82 -9.51 -19.36
N SER A 126 14.91 -10.27 -19.27
CA SER A 126 15.12 -11.48 -20.07
C SER A 126 14.69 -12.76 -19.36
N TYR A 127 14.97 -12.84 -18.05
CA TYR A 127 14.76 -14.04 -17.24
C TYR A 127 13.74 -13.85 -16.12
N GLY A 128 13.34 -12.61 -15.78
CA GLY A 128 12.33 -12.34 -14.76
C GLY A 128 12.85 -12.30 -13.32
N PHE A 129 14.17 -12.36 -13.10
CA PHE A 129 14.79 -12.22 -11.78
C PHE A 129 15.95 -11.21 -11.79
N ALA A 130 16.23 -10.61 -10.64
CA ALA A 130 17.38 -9.74 -10.40
C ALA A 130 17.72 -9.64 -8.91
N LEU A 131 18.86 -9.05 -8.59
CA LEU A 131 19.20 -8.68 -7.21
C LEU A 131 18.38 -7.48 -6.74
N ASP A 132 17.93 -7.51 -5.48
CA ASP A 132 17.24 -6.40 -4.82
C ASP A 132 18.18 -5.21 -4.63
N PRO A 133 17.90 -4.02 -5.21
CA PRO A 133 18.73 -2.83 -5.03
C PRO A 133 18.43 -2.09 -3.71
N THR A 134 17.55 -2.62 -2.85
CA THR A 134 17.18 -1.98 -1.59
C THR A 134 18.38 -1.86 -0.66
N ALA A 135 18.63 -0.64 -0.15
CA ALA A 135 19.65 -0.36 0.84
C ALA A 135 19.01 -0.36 2.24
N ASP A 136 18.47 -1.49 2.68
CA ASP A 136 18.02 -1.63 4.04
C ASP A 136 19.22 -1.88 4.96
N GLY A 137 19.37 -1.07 6.02
CA GLY A 137 20.38 -1.28 7.06
C GLY A 137 20.18 -2.59 7.86
N SER A 138 19.30 -3.49 7.38
CA SER A 138 18.96 -4.77 8.01
C SER A 138 20.05 -5.84 7.80
N GLY A 139 21.06 -5.57 6.96
CA GLY A 139 22.17 -6.49 6.74
C GLY A 139 21.78 -7.77 6.00
N ALA A 140 20.59 -7.82 5.38
CA ALA A 140 20.19 -8.91 4.52
C ALA A 140 21.09 -8.96 3.27
N THR A 141 22.00 -9.92 3.25
CA THR A 141 22.93 -10.13 2.13
C THR A 141 22.21 -10.73 0.94
N GLU A 142 22.29 -10.06 -0.22
CA GLU A 142 21.97 -10.56 -1.56
C GLU A 142 20.63 -11.29 -1.70
N LYS A 143 19.52 -10.55 -1.53
CA LYS A 143 18.19 -11.05 -1.84
C LYS A 143 17.92 -10.95 -3.34
N TYR A 144 17.41 -12.02 -3.95
CA TYR A 144 16.87 -11.98 -5.30
C TYR A 144 15.38 -11.63 -5.27
N ILE A 145 14.94 -10.90 -6.29
CA ILE A 145 13.54 -10.51 -6.51
C ILE A 145 13.10 -11.00 -7.90
N GLY A 146 11.83 -11.42 -7.99
CA GLY A 146 11.23 -11.89 -9.24
C GLY A 146 10.85 -13.38 -9.20
N ASP A 147 11.02 -14.06 -10.33
CA ASP A 147 10.68 -15.47 -10.48
C ASP A 147 11.76 -16.39 -9.89
N GLU A 148 11.43 -17.08 -8.81
CA GLU A 148 12.32 -18.03 -8.13
C GLU A 148 12.61 -19.28 -8.98
N THR A 149 11.66 -19.69 -9.83
CA THR A 149 11.86 -20.87 -10.68
C THR A 149 12.90 -20.61 -11.77
N ALA A 150 12.82 -19.45 -12.41
CA ALA A 150 13.79 -19.01 -13.39
C ALA A 150 15.17 -18.77 -12.76
N LEU A 151 15.22 -18.31 -11.50
CA LEU A 151 16.46 -18.15 -10.75
C LEU A 151 17.18 -19.48 -10.56
N ASP A 152 16.45 -20.53 -10.17
CA ASP A 152 16.99 -21.88 -9.98
C ASP A 152 17.46 -22.51 -11.29
N GLU A 153 16.68 -22.34 -12.37
CA GLU A 153 17.05 -22.81 -13.71
C GLU A 153 18.32 -22.14 -14.23
N ALA A 154 18.45 -20.82 -14.03
CA ALA A 154 19.61 -20.03 -14.45
C ALA A 154 20.77 -20.07 -13.46
N LYS A 155 20.58 -20.59 -12.24
CA LYS A 155 21.53 -20.58 -11.12
C LYS A 155 22.05 -19.18 -10.78
N GLY A 156 21.17 -18.18 -10.83
CA GLY A 156 21.54 -16.77 -10.55
C GLY A 156 22.43 -16.09 -11.57
N LYS A 157 22.66 -16.70 -12.73
CA LYS A 157 23.56 -16.14 -13.74
C LYS A 157 22.92 -15.03 -14.54
N THR A 158 23.69 -13.99 -14.77
CA THR A 158 23.23 -12.79 -15.48
C THR A 158 23.26 -12.95 -17.00
N VAL A 159 22.63 -12.02 -17.75
CA VAL A 159 22.58 -12.07 -19.23
C VAL A 159 23.97 -11.98 -19.88
N PHE A 160 24.91 -11.29 -19.23
CA PHE A 160 26.28 -11.18 -19.73
C PHE A 160 27.13 -12.42 -19.40
N GLU A 161 26.61 -13.34 -18.60
CA GLU A 161 27.26 -14.62 -18.29
C GLU A 161 26.77 -15.73 -19.22
N LYS A 162 27.71 -16.55 -19.70
CA LYS A 162 27.37 -17.61 -20.64
C LYS A 162 26.58 -18.73 -19.96
N ASN A 163 25.30 -18.82 -20.33
CA ASN A 163 24.40 -19.90 -19.95
C ASN A 163 24.29 -20.94 -21.06
N ASN A 164 25.29 -21.83 -21.14
CA ASN A 164 25.36 -22.88 -22.17
C ASN A 164 24.09 -23.77 -22.25
N ALA A 165 23.36 -23.94 -21.14
CA ALA A 165 22.10 -24.69 -21.11
C ALA A 165 20.98 -23.94 -21.86
N MET A 166 20.75 -22.66 -21.52
CA MET A 166 19.72 -21.84 -22.16
C MET A 166 20.07 -21.48 -23.62
N GLU A 167 21.33 -21.19 -23.92
CA GLU A 167 21.76 -20.85 -25.28
C GLU A 167 21.56 -21.99 -26.28
N LYS A 168 21.67 -23.25 -25.82
CA LYS A 168 21.49 -24.43 -26.67
C LYS A 168 20.02 -24.81 -26.82
N ALA A 169 19.19 -24.53 -25.80
CA ALA A 169 17.80 -24.96 -25.78
C ALA A 169 16.88 -24.21 -26.77
N LYS A 170 17.21 -22.98 -27.19
CA LYS A 170 16.21 -22.08 -27.82
C LYS A 170 16.62 -21.46 -29.17
N LYS A 171 17.51 -22.10 -29.95
CA LYS A 171 17.88 -21.58 -31.28
C LYS A 171 16.81 -21.94 -32.32
N ARG A 172 15.88 -21.01 -32.58
CA ARG A 172 14.91 -21.11 -33.68
C ARG A 172 15.63 -21.15 -35.04
N LYS A 173 15.13 -21.98 -35.96
CA LYS A 173 15.72 -22.13 -37.30
C LYS A 173 15.37 -20.91 -38.15
N ARG A 174 16.39 -20.26 -38.73
CA ARG A 174 16.24 -19.16 -39.69
C ARG A 174 16.40 -19.67 -41.12
N GLU A 175 15.78 -18.97 -42.07
CA GLU A 175 16.19 -19.03 -43.47
C GLU A 175 17.60 -18.44 -43.58
N LYS A 176 18.42 -18.88 -44.53
CA LYS A 176 19.81 -18.41 -44.61
C LYS A 176 20.31 -18.48 -46.04
N ASN A 177 20.36 -17.34 -46.70
CA ASN A 177 21.17 -17.11 -47.89
C ASN A 177 22.25 -16.09 -47.55
N ARG A 178 23.52 -16.49 -47.67
CA ARG A 178 24.69 -15.65 -47.38
C ARG A 178 25.48 -15.26 -48.62
N ASP A 179 25.03 -15.68 -49.79
CA ASP A 179 25.75 -15.46 -51.03
C ASP A 179 25.40 -14.06 -51.53
N ALA A 180 26.32 -13.11 -51.36
CA ALA A 180 26.12 -11.71 -51.75
C ALA A 180 26.05 -11.52 -53.28
N SER A 181 26.38 -12.55 -54.06
CA SER A 181 26.27 -12.55 -55.52
C SER A 181 24.84 -12.74 -56.03
N ASP A 182 23.94 -13.25 -55.19
CA ASP A 182 22.53 -13.44 -55.51
C ASP A 182 21.74 -12.17 -55.15
N ILE A 183 21.34 -11.41 -56.18
CA ILE A 183 20.77 -10.06 -56.04
C ILE A 183 19.39 -10.10 -55.36
N ASP A 184 18.57 -11.10 -55.69
CA ASP A 184 17.19 -11.19 -55.23
C ASP A 184 17.05 -12.10 -53.99
N GLY A 185 17.96 -13.06 -53.82
CA GLY A 185 17.88 -14.05 -52.74
C GLY A 185 18.73 -13.75 -51.52
N TYR A 186 19.61 -12.74 -51.51
CA TYR A 186 20.46 -12.46 -50.35
C TYR A 186 19.65 -11.98 -49.14
N LEU A 187 19.65 -12.78 -48.06
CA LEU A 187 18.92 -12.47 -46.83
C LEU A 187 19.83 -11.97 -45.71
N GLY A 188 21.11 -12.36 -45.69
CA GLY A 188 22.09 -11.86 -44.73
C GLY A 188 21.62 -11.99 -43.26
N PRO A 189 21.83 -10.95 -42.42
CA PRO A 189 21.29 -10.86 -41.06
C PRO A 189 19.77 -10.66 -40.97
N TRP A 190 19.11 -10.23 -42.05
CA TRP A 190 17.67 -9.96 -42.13
C TRP A 190 16.83 -11.21 -42.40
N ALA A 191 17.45 -12.38 -42.42
CA ALA A 191 16.74 -13.62 -42.68
C ALA A 191 15.71 -13.93 -41.57
N LYS A 192 14.45 -14.06 -41.99
CA LYS A 192 13.30 -14.40 -41.15
C LYS A 192 13.43 -15.80 -40.52
N TYR A 193 12.68 -16.04 -39.45
CA TYR A 193 12.55 -17.40 -38.93
C TYR A 193 11.65 -18.26 -39.84
N LYS A 194 11.91 -19.58 -39.87
CA LYS A 194 11.12 -20.49 -40.73
C LYS A 194 9.69 -20.68 -40.25
N ASP A 195 9.48 -20.56 -38.95
CA ASP A 195 8.23 -20.68 -38.22
C ASP A 195 7.57 -19.31 -37.96
N GLU A 196 8.04 -18.25 -38.60
CA GLU A 196 7.46 -16.91 -38.51
C GLU A 196 6.54 -16.66 -39.70
N GLU A 197 5.26 -16.42 -39.39
CA GLU A 197 4.27 -15.98 -40.36
C GLU A 197 4.32 -14.45 -40.46
N THR A 198 4.52 -13.94 -41.68
CA THR A 198 4.63 -12.49 -41.92
C THR A 198 3.28 -11.77 -41.88
N ILE A 199 2.19 -12.49 -42.16
CA ILE A 199 0.84 -11.96 -42.19
C ILE A 199 -0.04 -12.84 -41.32
N SER A 200 -0.27 -12.42 -40.08
CA SER A 200 -1.26 -13.04 -39.20
C SER A 200 -2.63 -12.40 -39.48
N LYS A 201 -3.51 -13.11 -40.20
CA LYS A 201 -4.90 -12.70 -40.35
C LYS A 201 -5.70 -13.15 -39.12
N PRO A 202 -6.59 -12.31 -38.56
CA PRO A 202 -7.51 -12.73 -37.51
C PRO A 202 -8.33 -13.94 -37.96
N SER A 203 -8.80 -14.74 -37.00
CA SER A 203 -9.74 -15.82 -37.32
C SER A 203 -11.04 -15.25 -37.89
N GLU A 204 -11.80 -16.07 -38.61
CA GLU A 204 -13.03 -15.61 -39.27
C GLU A 204 -14.07 -15.07 -38.29
N GLU A 205 -14.09 -15.60 -37.06
CA GLU A 205 -14.97 -15.13 -35.98
C GLU A 205 -14.51 -13.78 -35.44
N GLU A 206 -13.23 -13.63 -35.11
CA GLU A 206 -12.65 -12.36 -34.66
C GLU A 206 -12.78 -11.26 -35.73
N GLN A 207 -12.69 -11.62 -37.01
CA GLN A 207 -12.85 -10.67 -38.09
C GLN A 207 -14.29 -10.12 -38.14
N LYS A 208 -15.30 -10.98 -37.98
CA LYS A 208 -16.72 -10.56 -37.91
C LYS A 208 -16.96 -9.68 -36.69
N GLU A 209 -16.38 -10.02 -35.54
CA GLU A 209 -16.48 -9.18 -34.33
C GLU A 209 -15.84 -7.80 -34.52
N LEU A 210 -14.66 -7.74 -35.16
CA LEU A 210 -14.01 -6.48 -35.49
C LEU A 210 -14.83 -5.64 -36.47
N ASP A 211 -15.41 -6.27 -37.48
CA ASP A 211 -16.30 -5.59 -38.44
C ASP A 211 -17.56 -5.06 -37.75
N GLU A 212 -18.13 -5.80 -36.79
CA GLU A 212 -19.23 -5.33 -35.95
C GLU A 212 -18.85 -4.14 -35.06
N ILE A 213 -17.66 -4.17 -34.43
CA ILE A 213 -17.16 -3.06 -33.61
C ILE A 213 -16.95 -1.81 -34.47
N LEU A 214 -16.37 -1.97 -35.66
CA LEU A 214 -16.21 -0.88 -36.63
C LEU A 214 -17.56 -0.32 -37.08
N ALA A 215 -18.55 -1.19 -37.35
CA ALA A 215 -19.90 -0.77 -37.68
C ALA A 215 -20.59 -0.02 -36.53
N LYS A 216 -20.42 -0.48 -35.28
CA LYS A 216 -20.95 0.21 -34.08
C LYS A 216 -20.30 1.59 -33.90
N ARG A 217 -18.97 1.69 -34.07
CA ARG A 217 -18.23 2.96 -34.00
C ARG A 217 -18.65 3.94 -35.09
N ALA A 218 -18.84 3.46 -36.33
CA ALA A 218 -19.30 4.29 -37.44
C ALA A 218 -20.72 4.83 -37.22
N LYS A 219 -21.61 4.02 -36.62
CA LYS A 219 -22.96 4.44 -36.25
C LYS A 219 -22.97 5.45 -35.10
N ALA A 220 -22.09 5.29 -34.11
CA ALA A 220 -21.99 6.20 -32.96
C ALA A 220 -21.44 7.59 -33.32
N GLY A 221 -20.58 7.69 -34.35
CA GLY A 221 -20.04 8.98 -34.82
C GLY A 221 -20.97 9.77 -35.75
N LYS A 222 -22.08 9.16 -36.20
CA LYS A 222 -23.07 9.83 -37.04
C LYS A 222 -24.07 10.54 -36.13
N GLN A 223 -23.87 11.83 -35.87
CA GLN A 223 -24.91 12.67 -35.28
C GLN A 223 -26.17 12.50 -36.12
N VAL A 224 -27.20 11.90 -35.54
CA VAL A 224 -28.52 11.83 -36.14
C VAL A 224 -29.01 13.27 -36.15
N GLU A 225 -28.85 13.97 -37.28
CA GLU A 225 -29.68 15.13 -37.54
C GLU A 225 -31.12 14.62 -37.57
N GLU A 226 -31.79 14.87 -36.45
CA GLU A 226 -33.20 14.66 -36.26
C GLU A 226 -33.91 15.46 -37.36
N LYS A 227 -34.30 14.75 -38.43
CA LYS A 227 -35.12 15.31 -39.50
C LYS A 227 -36.34 15.93 -38.82
N THR A 228 -36.38 17.26 -38.80
CA THR A 228 -37.56 18.05 -38.47
C THR A 228 -38.74 17.47 -39.23
N VAL A 229 -39.64 16.82 -38.51
CA VAL A 229 -40.86 16.24 -39.07
C VAL A 229 -41.70 17.41 -39.58
N GLU A 230 -41.72 17.62 -40.89
CA GLU A 230 -42.66 18.55 -41.52
C GLU A 230 -44.07 17.97 -41.44
N GLU A 231 -44.80 18.32 -40.38
CA GLU A 231 -46.25 18.08 -40.30
C GLU A 231 -46.97 19.00 -41.30
N LYS A 232 -47.53 18.44 -42.38
CA LYS A 232 -48.46 19.15 -43.28
C LYS A 232 -49.80 18.40 -43.32
N SER A 233 -50.78 18.96 -42.62
CA SER A 233 -52.16 18.48 -42.47
C SER A 233 -53.00 18.62 -43.75
N THR A 234 -53.76 17.61 -44.13
CA THR A 234 -54.75 17.64 -45.23
C THR A 234 -56.13 18.08 -44.74
N LEU A 235 -56.58 19.26 -45.21
CA LEU A 235 -57.86 19.89 -44.88
C LEU A 235 -59.00 19.29 -45.72
N HIS A 236 -60.04 18.75 -45.07
CA HIS A 236 -61.23 18.22 -45.74
C HIS A 236 -62.43 19.17 -45.55
N SER A 237 -62.68 20.05 -46.51
CA SER A 237 -63.91 20.83 -46.56
C SER A 237 -65.01 20.01 -47.27
N LYS A 238 -66.09 19.66 -46.57
CA LYS A 238 -67.33 19.16 -47.19
C LYS A 238 -67.99 20.29 -47.96
N SER A 239 -67.94 20.24 -49.29
CA SER A 239 -68.78 21.06 -50.17
C SER A 239 -70.20 20.50 -50.15
N SER A 240 -71.13 21.18 -49.46
CA SER A 240 -72.55 21.09 -49.77
C SER A 240 -72.95 22.37 -50.47
N CYS A 241 -73.22 22.23 -51.76
CA CYS A 241 -73.87 23.23 -52.58
C CYS A 241 -75.32 23.45 -52.13
N ILE A 242 -75.82 24.63 -52.51
CA ILE A 242 -77.19 25.18 -52.46
C ILE A 242 -78.29 24.15 -52.25
#